data_AF-X7E8G3-F1
#
_entry.id   AF-X7E8G3-F1
#
_cell.length_a   1.000
_cell.length_b   1.000
_cell.length_c   1.000
_cell.angle_alpha   90.00
_cell.angle_beta   90.00
_cell.angle_gamma   90.00
#
_symmetry.space_group_name_H-M   'P 1'
#
loop_
_entity.id
_entity.type
_entity.pdbx_description
1 polymer ?
#
loop_
_entity_poly.entity_id
_entity_poly.type
_entity_poly.pdbx_seq_one_letter_code
_entity_poly.pdbx_strand_id
1 'polypeptide(L)' 'MANMTVRNLPDEIHDRLRAQAKSNNRSLEAEVRSILVQSAIASSEGGFGHRIRERYGRYLGDDLSVERDQTTSQPGLFD' A
#
# COMPACT_ATOMS: atom_id res chain seq x y z
N MET A 1 -4.93 13.84 -17.01
CA MET A 1 -5.56 12.97 -15.99
C MET A 1 -6.21 11.80 -16.70
N ALA A 2 -6.02 10.58 -16.20
CA ALA A 2 -6.67 9.41 -16.76
C ALA A 2 -8.18 9.45 -16.43
N ASN A 3 -9.02 9.08 -17.39
CA ASN A 3 -10.45 8.89 -17.20
C ASN A 3 -10.76 7.39 -17.34
N MET A 4 -11.63 6.87 -16.49
CA MET A 4 -12.05 5.47 -16.48
C MET A 4 -13.57 5.40 -16.43
N THR A 5 -14.16 4.63 -17.33
CA THR A 5 -15.61 4.38 -17.38
C THR A 5 -15.88 2.93 -16.99
N VAL A 6 -16.66 2.73 -15.93
CA VAL A 6 -17.15 1.40 -15.52
C VAL A 6 -18.57 1.24 -16.08
N ARG A 7 -18.77 0.25 -16.96
CA ARG A 7 -20.08 -0.06 -17.56
C ARG A 7 -20.74 -1.21 -16.82
N ASN A 8 -22.07 -1.26 -16.85
CA ASN A 8 -22.90 -2.33 -16.27
C ASN A 8 -22.61 -2.58 -14.78
N LEU A 9 -22.37 -1.51 -14.01
CA LEU A 9 -22.25 -1.62 -12.56
C LEU A 9 -23.63 -1.99 -11.97
N PRO A 10 -23.73 -3.07 -11.16
CA PRO A 10 -25.00 -3.42 -10.53
C PRO A 10 -25.55 -2.28 -9.68
N ASP A 11 -26.86 -2.02 -9.78
CA ASP A 11 -27.50 -0.89 -9.09
C ASP A 11 -27.30 -0.93 -7.57
N GLU A 12 -27.34 -2.12 -6.96
CA GLU A 12 -27.08 -2.30 -5.52
C GLU A 12 -25.69 -1.77 -5.11
N ILE A 13 -24.68 -1.95 -5.96
CA ILE A 13 -23.32 -1.48 -5.70
C ILE A 13 -23.27 0.05 -5.83
N HIS A 14 -23.90 0.59 -6.87
CA HIS A 14 -23.98 2.03 -7.07
C HIS A 14 -24.66 2.73 -5.87
N ASP A 15 -25.74 2.17 -5.35
CA ASP A 15 -26.46 2.72 -4.21
C ASP A 15 -25.67 2.63 -2.89
N ARG A 16 -24.96 1.52 -2.67
CA ARG A 16 -24.02 1.41 -1.54
C ARG A 16 -22.91 2.45 -1.61
N LEU A 17 -22.29 2.64 -2.78
CA LEU A 17 -21.26 3.66 -2.98
C LEU A 17 -21.81 5.07 -2.75
N ARG A 18 -23.04 5.35 -3.19
CA ARG A 18 -23.71 6.63 -2.93
C ARG A 18 -23.96 6.86 -1.44
N ALA A 19 -24.41 5.84 -0.72
CA ALA A 19 -24.62 5.93 0.73
C ALA A 19 -23.29 6.19 1.47
N GLN A 20 -22.23 5.48 1.09
CA GLN A 20 -20.89 5.66 1.65
C GLN A 20 -20.31 7.05 1.34
N ALA A 21 -20.51 7.56 0.12
CA ALA A 21 -20.09 8.92 -0.24
C ALA A 21 -20.78 9.97 0.64
N LYS A 22 -22.09 9.82 0.90
CA LYS A 22 -22.83 10.69 1.83
C LYS A 22 -22.30 10.61 3.25
N SER A 23 -22.02 9.40 3.77
CA SER A 23 -21.47 9.26 5.14
C SER A 23 -20.11 9.92 5.27
N ASN A 24 -19.31 9.90 4.20
CA ASN A 24 -17.97 10.46 4.17
C ASN A 24 -17.94 11.94 3.77
N ASN A 25 -19.09 12.59 3.56
CA ASN A 25 -19.21 13.97 3.06
C ASN A 25 -18.42 14.22 1.76
N ARG A 26 -18.47 13.27 0.84
CA ARG A 26 -17.76 13.30 -0.46
C ARG A 26 -18.73 13.18 -1.62
N SER A 27 -18.30 13.61 -2.80
CA SER A 27 -18.97 13.23 -4.04
C SER A 27 -18.77 11.73 -4.31
N LEU A 28 -19.68 11.13 -5.09
CA LEU A 28 -19.57 9.72 -5.47
C LEU A 28 -18.25 9.44 -6.20
N GLU A 29 -17.86 10.33 -7.11
CA GLU A 29 -16.59 10.24 -7.83
C GLU A 29 -15.39 10.31 -6.88
N ALA A 30 -15.41 11.22 -5.91
CA ALA A 30 -14.34 11.34 -4.92
C ALA A 30 -14.25 10.08 -4.03
N GLU A 31 -15.38 9.50 -3.67
CA GLU A 31 -15.42 8.25 -2.90
C GLU A 31 -14.84 7.07 -3.69
N VAL A 32 -15.30 6.87 -4.94
CA VAL A 32 -14.79 5.81 -5.83
C VAL A 32 -13.30 5.99 -6.08
N ARG A 33 -12.84 7.22 -6.35
CA ARG A 33 -11.41 7.52 -6.49
C ARG A 33 -10.65 7.13 -5.22
N SER A 34 -11.17 7.47 -4.04
CA SER A 34 -10.49 7.17 -2.78
C SER A 34 -10.37 5.66 -2.52
N ILE A 35 -11.39 4.88 -2.86
CA ILE A 35 -11.39 3.42 -2.74
C ILE A 35 -10.33 2.83 -3.69
N LEU A 36 -10.29 3.28 -4.93
CA LEU A 36 -9.32 2.80 -5.92
C LEU A 36 -7.89 3.11 -5.48
N VAL A 37 -7.64 4.35 -5.05
CA VAL A 37 -6.34 4.78 -4.52
C VAL A 37 -5.95 3.93 -3.33
N GLN A 38 -6.82 3.73 -2.35
CA GLN A 38 -6.52 2.89 -1.20
C GLN A 38 -6.27 1.43 -1.60
N SER A 39 -7.04 0.85 -2.51
CA SER A 39 -6.83 -0.54 -2.94
C SER A 39 -5.50 -0.73 -3.67
N ALA A 40 -5.13 0.23 -4.53
CA ALA A 40 -3.92 0.16 -5.33
C ALA A 40 -2.67 0.55 -4.52
N ILE A 41 -2.78 1.58 -3.68
CA ILE A 41 -1.67 2.12 -2.90
C ILE A 41 -1.49 1.39 -1.57
N ALA A 42 -2.52 0.95 -0.86
CA ALA A 42 -2.33 0.16 0.37
C ALA A 42 -1.68 -1.21 0.10
N SER A 43 -1.74 -1.70 -1.15
CA SER A 43 -0.94 -2.85 -1.60
C SER A 43 0.55 -2.51 -1.83
N SER A 44 0.88 -1.22 -1.91
CA SER A 44 2.20 -0.65 -2.23
C SER A 44 2.79 0.26 -1.14
N GLU A 45 2.06 0.57 -0.08
CA GLU A 45 2.53 1.37 1.07
C GLU A 45 3.46 0.52 1.89
N GLY A 46 4.66 0.38 1.35
CA GLY A 46 5.80 -0.15 2.05
C GLY A 46 5.68 -1.62 2.36
N GLY A 47 6.36 -2.45 1.56
CA GLY A 47 6.65 -3.83 1.96
C GLY A 47 7.22 -3.87 3.39
N PHE A 48 7.23 -5.05 4.00
CA PHE A 48 7.60 -5.28 5.41
C PHE A 48 8.70 -4.36 5.98
N GLY A 49 9.80 -4.14 5.24
CA GLY A 49 10.89 -3.24 5.64
C GLY A 49 10.51 -1.76 5.84
N HIS A 50 9.60 -1.21 5.04
CA HIS A 50 9.10 0.16 5.19
C HIS A 50 8.27 0.30 6.47
N ARG A 51 7.41 -0.69 6.76
CA ARG A 51 6.60 -0.72 8.00
C ARG A 51 7.47 -0.83 9.25
N ILE A 52 8.56 -1.60 9.18
CA ILE A 52 9.57 -1.63 10.25
C ILE A 52 10.20 -0.25 10.41
N ARG A 53 10.63 0.38 9.31
CA ARG A 53 11.31 1.68 9.34
C ARG A 53 10.40 2.80 9.85
N GLU A 54 9.13 2.83 9.46
CA GLU A 54 8.14 3.78 9.96
C GLU A 54 7.95 3.63 11.48
N ARG A 55 7.80 2.39 11.96
CA ARG A 55 7.52 2.12 13.38
C ARG A 55 8.74 2.31 14.28
N TYR A 56 9.92 1.89 13.83
CA TYR A 56 11.11 1.78 14.67
C TYR A 56 12.26 2.71 14.25
N GLY A 57 12.21 3.34 13.08
CA GLY A 57 13.32 4.13 12.54
C GLY A 57 13.72 5.34 13.39
N ARG A 58 12.81 5.86 14.23
CA ARG A 58 13.13 6.93 15.20
C ARG A 58 13.85 6.46 16.46
N TYR A 59 13.91 5.14 16.68
CA TYR A 59 14.51 4.50 17.86
C TYR A 59 15.77 3.71 17.52
N LEU A 60 16.00 3.41 16.24
CA LEU A 60 17.22 2.78 15.77
C LEU A 60 18.29 3.87 15.63
N GLY A 61 19.34 3.79 16.46
CA GLY A 61 20.58 4.53 16.26
C GLY A 61 21.54 3.76 15.34
N ASP A 62 22.84 3.99 15.52
CA ASP A 62 23.89 3.31 14.75
C ASP A 62 24.22 1.91 15.27
N ASP A 63 23.40 1.34 16.17
CA ASP A 63 23.62 0.01 16.77
C ASP A 63 23.65 -1.12 15.73
N LEU A 64 23.07 -0.89 14.55
CA LEU A 64 23.06 -1.82 13.42
C LEU A 64 24.02 -1.39 12.29
N SER A 65 24.83 -0.35 12.50
CA SER A 65 25.84 0.13 11.57
C SER A 65 27.05 -0.80 11.58
N VAL A 66 26.87 -2.00 11.06
CA VAL A 66 27.93 -2.99 10.84
C VAL A 66 28.36 -2.95 9.39
N GLU A 67 29.66 -3.01 9.15
CA GLU A 67 30.15 -3.23 7.79
C GLU A 67 29.74 -4.61 7.32
N ARG A 68 28.95 -4.66 6.24
CA ARG A 68 28.56 -5.92 5.64
C ARG A 68 29.73 -6.47 4.85
N ASP A 69 30.15 -7.68 5.19
CA ASP A 69 31.05 -8.45 4.35
C ASP A 69 30.45 -8.59 2.94
N GLN A 70 31.19 -8.08 1.95
CA GLN A 70 30.82 -8.13 0.52
C GLN A 70 31.50 -9.29 -0.21
N THR A 71 32.26 -10.14 0.49
CA THR A 71 32.81 -11.34 -0.13
C THR A 71 31.67 -12.22 -0.64
N THR A 72 31.81 -12.64 -1.90
CA THR A 72 30.85 -13.55 -2.51
C THR A 72 30.90 -14.87 -1.76
N SER A 73 29.76 -15.29 -1.18
CA SER A 73 29.68 -16.56 -0.48
C SER A 73 30.03 -17.70 -1.44
N GLN A 74 30.95 -18.58 -1.01
CA GLN A 74 31.19 -19.81 -1.75
C GLN A 74 30.09 -20.83 -1.42
N PRO A 75 29.65 -21.64 -2.39
CA PRO A 75 28.69 -22.69 -2.13
C PRO A 75 29.25 -23.66 -1.09
N GLY A 76 28.47 -23.92 -0.04
CA GLY A 76 28.79 -24.96 0.93
C GLY A 76 28.76 -26.32 0.24
N LEU A 77 29.87 -27.05 0.29
CA LEU A 77 29.86 -28.48 0.01
C LEU A 77 29.28 -29.17 1.25
N PHE A 78 28.15 -29.86 1.07
CA PHE A 78 27.54 -30.71 2.09
C PHE A 78 27.84 -32.16 1.69
N ASP A 79 28.45 -32.94 2.60
CA ASP A 79 28.62 -34.40 2.47
C ASP A 79 27.31 -35.16 2.76
#